data_AF-A0A7S1VEZ4-F1
#
_entry.id   AF-A0A7S1VEZ4-F1
#
_cell.length_a   1.000
_cell.length_b   1.000
_cell.length_c   1.000
_cell.angle_alpha   90.00
_cell.angle_beta   90.00
_cell.angle_gamma   90.00
#
_symmetry.space_group_name_H-M   'P 1'
#
loop_
_entity.id
_entity.type
_entity.pdbx_description
1 polymer ?
#
loop_
_entity_poly.entity_id
_entity_poly.type
_entity_poly.pdbx_seq_one_letter_code
_entity_poly.pdbx_strand_id
1 'polypeptide(L)'
;ERLGYGDIKIGLPTELATGTTYLEYYIKYILAVQEKFGNSTTKLPLCIMTSSDTNPGTLALLEKHDYFGMPKSQITLVQQGIGVPALQDNDARIALDPSDPYKFLTKPHGHGDVHSLLYNHGVVKKWLAGGIKWLFFFQDTNGLAFHTLPLCIGVSKKLDLIMNSMCCPRKAKQAIGAIAKLKQTSTGKERTINVEYNQLDPLLRATGFAPDGDVNDPKTGFSPFPGNINQLLMQAEAYGRALDRTRGLMPEFVNPKYKDADKTVFKKPTRLECMMQDFPTVLDAEGESTKVGFTSIAPDVCFSPCKNATADGVTLQAKGIHGQCAATAEADQYGIVRKILKSIGVNVAEQDETEYLGVKVKAGPEIVISPSIACCATEIKRMFPKPSKVFLSKNSSLVIDGDGKVVVEQLKLQGALHITCEDGAEGVMSNMWVKNKGWERVAVTDEEEDEILSLRGYKLVKKETEEVVYKPQNCSVM
;
A
#
# COMPACT_ATOMS: atom_id res chain seq x y z
N GLU A 1 -13.20 -11.49 -3.76
CA GLU A 1 -13.05 -12.60 -4.74
C GLU A 1 -11.72 -13.35 -4.70
N ARG A 2 -10.62 -12.92 -5.34
CA ARG A 2 -9.37 -13.75 -5.42
C ARG A 2 -8.85 -14.20 -4.05
N LEU A 3 -8.98 -13.33 -3.04
CA LEU A 3 -8.57 -13.65 -1.67
C LEU A 3 -9.43 -14.76 -1.04
N GLY A 4 -10.68 -14.94 -1.47
CA GLY A 4 -11.71 -15.66 -0.71
C GLY A 4 -12.47 -14.76 0.26
N TYR A 5 -12.29 -13.44 0.17
CA TYR A 5 -13.01 -12.43 0.97
C TYR A 5 -14.23 -11.89 0.20
N GLY A 6 -15.39 -11.89 0.85
CA GLY A 6 -16.69 -11.48 0.32
C GLY A 6 -16.96 -9.98 0.36
N ASP A 7 -16.15 -9.20 1.08
CA ASP A 7 -16.30 -7.75 1.21
C ASP A 7 -15.14 -6.97 0.54
N ILE A 8 -15.15 -5.64 0.66
CA ILE A 8 -14.15 -4.74 0.09
C ILE A 8 -12.81 -4.88 0.80
N LYS A 9 -11.73 -5.00 0.02
CA LYS A 9 -10.38 -5.21 0.55
C LYS A 9 -9.91 -4.17 1.56
N ILE A 10 -10.32 -2.91 1.41
CA ILE A 10 -9.94 -1.83 2.32
C ILE A 10 -10.57 -1.96 3.72
N GLY A 11 -11.56 -2.84 3.87
CA GLY A 11 -12.14 -3.26 5.15
C GLY A 11 -11.38 -4.38 5.85
N LEU A 12 -10.39 -5.00 5.19
CA LEU A 12 -9.51 -5.97 5.86
C LEU A 12 -8.68 -5.26 6.94
N PRO A 13 -8.42 -5.91 8.09
CA PRO A 13 -7.48 -5.38 9.07
C PRO A 13 -6.05 -5.47 8.54
N THR A 14 -5.26 -4.42 8.80
CA THR A 14 -3.81 -4.46 8.55
C THR A 14 -3.13 -5.51 9.42
N GLU A 15 -3.67 -5.75 10.61
CA GLU A 15 -3.14 -6.63 11.65
C GLU A 15 -4.22 -6.94 12.71
N LEU A 16 -4.07 -8.01 13.51
CA LEU A 16 -5.10 -8.42 14.50
C LEU A 16 -4.95 -7.81 15.90
N ALA A 17 -3.83 -7.19 16.26
CA ALA A 17 -3.63 -6.62 17.60
C ALA A 17 -4.66 -5.53 17.90
N THR A 18 -4.91 -4.63 16.95
CA THR A 18 -5.92 -3.57 17.08
C THR A 18 -7.15 -3.83 16.22
N GLY A 19 -7.00 -4.61 15.14
CA GLY A 19 -8.08 -4.83 14.17
C GLY A 19 -8.31 -3.62 13.25
N THR A 20 -7.39 -2.65 13.25
CA THR A 20 -7.45 -1.45 12.41
C THR A 20 -7.56 -1.86 10.94
N THR A 21 -8.60 -1.39 10.25
CA THR A 21 -8.78 -1.66 8.81
C THR A 21 -7.77 -0.90 7.95
N TYR A 22 -7.49 -1.35 6.73
CA TYR A 22 -6.63 -0.59 5.81
C TYR A 22 -7.14 0.85 5.60
N LEU A 23 -8.46 1.02 5.40
CA LEU A 23 -9.05 2.35 5.21
C LEU A 23 -8.85 3.24 6.46
N GLU A 24 -9.12 2.69 7.63
CA GLU A 24 -8.90 3.37 8.91
C GLU A 24 -7.43 3.76 9.09
N TYR A 25 -6.51 2.82 8.86
CA TYR A 25 -5.07 3.05 8.95
C TYR A 25 -4.64 4.21 8.06
N TYR A 26 -5.08 4.23 6.80
CA TYR A 26 -4.75 5.30 5.87
C TYR A 26 -5.32 6.66 6.30
N ILE A 27 -6.58 6.69 6.76
CA ILE A 27 -7.21 7.92 7.23
C ILE A 27 -6.51 8.46 8.47
N LYS A 28 -6.26 7.61 9.48
CA LYS A 28 -5.53 7.99 10.69
C LYS A 28 -4.13 8.50 10.38
N TYR A 29 -3.43 7.88 9.42
CA TYR A 29 -2.12 8.35 9.00
C TYR A 29 -2.19 9.75 8.35
N ILE A 30 -3.16 9.99 7.47
CA ILE A 30 -3.35 11.31 6.84
C ILE A 30 -3.68 12.37 7.90
N LEU A 31 -4.56 12.07 8.84
CA LEU A 31 -4.92 12.99 9.94
C LEU A 31 -3.73 13.26 10.86
N ALA A 32 -2.96 12.24 11.20
CA ALA A 32 -1.77 12.40 12.03
C ALA A 32 -0.72 13.29 11.35
N VAL A 33 -0.48 13.10 10.05
CA VAL A 33 0.42 13.98 9.27
C VAL A 33 -0.13 15.41 9.21
N GLN A 34 -1.44 15.57 9.02
CA GLN A 34 -2.11 16.87 9.01
C GLN A 34 -1.92 17.61 10.34
N GLU A 35 -2.15 16.94 11.47
CA GLU A 35 -2.06 17.56 12.79
C GLU A 35 -0.62 17.90 13.17
N LYS A 36 0.31 16.97 12.93
CA LYS A 36 1.72 17.11 13.34
C LYS A 36 2.51 18.11 12.49
N PHE A 37 2.22 18.18 11.19
CA PHE A 37 3.04 18.92 10.24
C PHE A 37 2.28 20.02 9.48
N GLY A 38 0.95 20.05 9.60
CA GLY A 38 0.12 21.13 9.10
C GLY A 38 0.10 22.33 10.05
N ASN A 39 -0.50 23.42 9.59
CA ASN A 39 -0.99 24.48 10.48
C ASN A 39 -2.50 24.27 10.73
N SER A 40 -3.10 25.10 11.59
CA SER A 40 -4.52 25.02 11.97
C SER A 40 -5.51 25.08 10.78
N THR A 41 -5.07 25.55 9.62
CA THR A 41 -5.90 25.66 8.40
C THR A 41 -5.59 24.57 7.37
N THR A 42 -4.51 23.80 7.54
CA THR A 42 -4.08 22.79 6.59
C THR A 42 -5.02 21.60 6.65
N LYS A 43 -5.63 21.25 5.52
CA LYS A 43 -6.48 20.06 5.38
C LYS A 43 -5.91 19.18 4.28
N LEU A 44 -5.49 17.97 4.63
CA LEU A 44 -4.99 16.99 3.68
C LEU A 44 -6.18 16.17 3.13
N PRO A 45 -6.49 16.29 1.83
CA PRO A 45 -7.64 15.60 1.26
C PRO A 45 -7.31 14.14 0.88
N LEU A 46 -8.33 13.30 0.89
CA LEU A 46 -8.27 11.92 0.42
C LEU A 46 -9.26 11.74 -0.74
N CYS A 47 -8.78 11.23 -1.87
CA CYS A 47 -9.65 10.79 -2.97
C CYS A 47 -9.61 9.26 -3.04
N ILE A 48 -10.78 8.63 -3.06
CA ILE A 48 -10.90 7.17 -3.20
C ILE A 48 -11.60 6.89 -4.52
N MET A 49 -10.90 6.18 -5.41
CA MET A 49 -11.52 5.67 -6.63
C MET A 49 -12.24 4.35 -6.33
N THR A 50 -13.53 4.29 -6.63
CA THR A 50 -14.38 3.11 -6.41
C THR A 50 -14.86 2.51 -7.74
N SER A 51 -15.48 1.33 -7.69
CA SER A 51 -16.25 0.72 -8.78
C SER A 51 -17.71 0.56 -8.38
N SER A 52 -18.56 0.09 -9.30
CA SER A 52 -19.92 -0.36 -8.97
C SER A 52 -19.93 -1.35 -7.81
N ASP A 53 -18.90 -2.20 -7.74
CA ASP A 53 -18.82 -3.31 -6.78
C ASP A 53 -18.31 -2.83 -5.41
N THR A 54 -17.45 -1.81 -5.38
CA THR A 54 -16.81 -1.35 -4.14
C THR A 54 -17.40 -0.06 -3.58
N ASN A 55 -18.14 0.72 -4.36
CA ASN A 55 -18.65 2.01 -3.91
C ASN A 55 -19.65 1.88 -2.74
N PRO A 56 -20.66 0.98 -2.79
CA PRO A 56 -21.61 0.83 -1.67
C PRO A 56 -20.92 0.41 -0.37
N GLY A 57 -20.04 -0.59 -0.44
CA GLY A 57 -19.28 -1.06 0.72
C GLY A 57 -18.35 0.02 1.28
N THR A 58 -17.71 0.81 0.41
CA THR A 58 -16.78 1.87 0.84
C THR A 58 -17.53 2.97 1.58
N LEU A 59 -18.69 3.39 1.06
CA LEU A 59 -19.53 4.38 1.71
C LEU A 59 -20.06 3.85 3.05
N ALA A 60 -20.57 2.61 3.08
CA ALA A 60 -21.06 1.98 4.31
C ALA A 60 -19.97 1.86 5.38
N LEU A 61 -18.74 1.49 5.01
CA LEU A 61 -17.60 1.41 5.93
C LEU A 61 -17.24 2.79 6.50
N LEU A 62 -17.21 3.83 5.66
CA LEU A 62 -16.97 5.20 6.11
C LEU A 62 -18.08 5.69 7.06
N GLU A 63 -19.35 5.56 6.68
CA GLU A 63 -20.48 6.07 7.46
C GLU A 63 -20.64 5.33 8.80
N LYS A 64 -20.45 4.01 8.81
CA LYS A 64 -20.51 3.18 10.02
C LYS A 64 -19.51 3.63 11.09
N HIS A 65 -18.36 4.15 10.68
CA HIS A 65 -17.27 4.53 11.58
C HIS A 65 -17.05 6.05 11.66
N ASP A 66 -18.07 6.85 11.30
CA ASP A 66 -18.00 8.31 11.28
C ASP A 66 -16.74 8.85 10.57
N TYR A 67 -16.46 8.27 9.40
CA TYR A 67 -15.32 8.58 8.55
C TYR A 67 -13.96 8.45 9.27
N PHE A 68 -13.90 7.65 10.34
CA PHE A 68 -12.74 7.45 11.20
C PHE A 68 -12.15 8.76 11.74
N GLY A 69 -13.02 9.75 11.98
CA GLY A 69 -12.66 11.09 12.47
C GLY A 69 -12.21 12.07 11.37
N MET A 70 -12.09 11.66 10.12
CA MET A 70 -11.80 12.59 9.02
C MET A 70 -13.06 13.34 8.61
N PRO A 71 -13.05 14.69 8.56
CA PRO A 71 -14.20 15.45 8.05
C PRO A 71 -14.62 14.97 6.66
N LYS A 72 -15.92 14.68 6.49
CA LYS A 72 -16.47 14.21 5.21
C LYS A 72 -16.09 15.09 4.01
N SER A 73 -15.90 16.39 4.22
CA SER A 73 -15.49 17.35 3.18
C SER A 73 -14.05 17.15 2.66
N GLN A 74 -13.20 16.43 3.41
CA GLN A 74 -11.85 16.05 3.00
C GLN A 74 -11.83 14.78 2.14
N ILE A 75 -12.90 13.98 2.16
CA ILE A 75 -12.99 12.72 1.41
C ILE A 75 -13.80 12.95 0.14
N THR A 76 -13.23 12.57 -1.01
CA THR A 76 -13.91 12.59 -2.30
C THR A 76 -13.95 11.17 -2.87
N LEU A 77 -15.15 10.65 -3.12
CA LEU A 77 -15.33 9.40 -3.84
C LEU A 77 -15.47 9.72 -5.33
N VAL A 78 -14.66 9.07 -6.17
CA VAL A 78 -14.81 9.12 -7.63
C VAL A 78 -15.05 7.69 -8.12
N GLN A 79 -16.24 7.43 -8.65
CA GLN A 79 -16.61 6.09 -9.08
C GLN A 79 -16.30 5.92 -10.57
N GLN A 80 -15.57 4.86 -10.92
CA GLN A 80 -15.39 4.48 -12.32
C GLN A 80 -16.72 4.04 -12.95
N GLY A 81 -16.84 4.16 -14.26
CA GLY A 81 -18.04 3.73 -14.99
C GLY A 81 -18.30 2.22 -14.88
N ILE A 82 -19.41 1.76 -15.48
CA ILE A 82 -19.81 0.34 -15.53
C ILE A 82 -18.86 -0.56 -16.36
N GLY A 83 -17.70 -0.04 -16.76
CA GLY A 83 -16.73 -0.68 -17.64
C GLY A 83 -16.83 -0.24 -19.10
N VAL A 84 -15.92 -0.78 -19.90
CA VAL A 84 -15.85 -0.62 -21.36
C VAL A 84 -16.38 -1.88 -22.06
N PRO A 85 -16.91 -1.79 -23.29
CA PRO A 85 -17.36 -2.94 -24.05
C PRO A 85 -16.25 -4.00 -24.20
N ALA A 86 -16.59 -5.26 -23.92
CA ALA A 86 -15.70 -6.37 -24.13
C ALA A 86 -15.68 -6.76 -25.62
N LEU A 87 -14.52 -7.18 -26.11
CA LEU A 87 -14.30 -7.60 -27.49
C LEU A 87 -14.27 -9.14 -27.55
N GLN A 88 -15.10 -9.71 -28.41
CA GLN A 88 -15.28 -11.16 -28.56
C GLN A 88 -14.12 -11.83 -29.31
N ASP A 89 -13.52 -11.13 -30.27
CA ASP A 89 -12.55 -11.71 -31.21
C ASP A 89 -11.56 -10.66 -31.76
N ASN A 90 -10.66 -11.12 -32.64
CA ASN A 90 -9.63 -10.29 -33.29
C ASN A 90 -10.21 -9.23 -34.26
N ASP A 91 -11.47 -9.36 -34.68
CA ASP A 91 -12.17 -8.37 -35.52
C ASP A 91 -12.81 -7.25 -34.67
N ALA A 92 -12.55 -7.24 -33.35
CA ALA A 92 -13.09 -6.30 -32.38
C ALA A 92 -14.63 -6.26 -32.34
N ARG A 93 -15.30 -7.39 -32.62
CA ARG A 93 -16.76 -7.50 -32.42
C ARG A 93 -17.09 -7.34 -30.94
N ILE A 94 -18.11 -6.57 -30.61
CA ILE A 94 -18.55 -6.38 -29.23
C ILE A 94 -19.21 -7.66 -28.71
N ALA A 95 -18.77 -8.14 -27.56
CA ALA A 95 -19.36 -9.28 -26.88
C ALA A 95 -20.69 -8.87 -26.22
N LEU A 96 -21.68 -9.76 -26.32
CA LEU A 96 -22.95 -9.64 -25.59
C LEU A 96 -22.83 -10.29 -24.21
N ASP A 97 -23.64 -9.84 -23.27
CA ASP A 97 -23.72 -10.43 -21.94
C ASP A 97 -24.27 -11.87 -22.05
N PRO A 98 -23.59 -12.89 -21.48
CA PRO A 98 -24.06 -14.27 -21.54
C PRO A 98 -25.43 -14.51 -20.90
N SER A 99 -25.85 -13.64 -19.97
CA SER A 99 -27.13 -13.71 -19.27
C SER A 99 -28.22 -12.85 -19.90
N ASP A 100 -27.88 -11.90 -20.78
CA ASP A 100 -28.81 -10.98 -21.43
C ASP A 100 -28.31 -10.57 -22.83
N PRO A 101 -28.84 -11.16 -23.91
CA PRO A 101 -28.35 -10.91 -25.28
C PRO A 101 -28.65 -9.49 -25.79
N TYR A 102 -29.44 -8.69 -25.05
CA TYR A 102 -29.69 -7.29 -25.37
C TYR A 102 -28.73 -6.32 -24.69
N LYS A 103 -27.79 -6.85 -23.88
CA LYS A 103 -26.75 -6.05 -23.21
C LYS A 103 -25.38 -6.38 -23.75
N PHE A 104 -24.53 -5.35 -23.83
CA PHE A 104 -23.10 -5.56 -24.06
C PHE A 104 -22.45 -6.09 -22.78
N LEU A 105 -21.56 -7.07 -22.94
CA LEU A 105 -20.68 -7.47 -21.86
C LEU A 105 -19.68 -6.34 -21.63
N THR A 106 -19.66 -5.77 -20.43
CA THR A 106 -18.67 -4.76 -20.04
C THR A 106 -17.61 -5.36 -19.12
N LYS A 107 -16.42 -4.74 -19.12
CA LYS A 107 -15.33 -5.08 -18.21
C LYS A 107 -14.63 -3.82 -17.70
N PRO A 108 -14.02 -3.85 -16.51
CA PRO A 108 -13.24 -2.72 -16.02
C PRO A 108 -12.15 -2.31 -17.01
N HIS A 109 -12.09 -1.01 -17.29
CA HIS A 109 -11.09 -0.37 -18.16
C HIS A 109 -9.70 -0.32 -17.52
N GLY A 110 -9.62 -0.54 -16.21
CA GLY A 110 -8.36 -0.54 -15.47
C GLY A 110 -8.19 0.73 -14.65
N HIS A 111 -7.14 0.74 -13.83
CA HIS A 111 -6.95 1.80 -12.84
C HIS A 111 -6.46 3.13 -13.44
N GLY A 112 -6.13 3.19 -14.74
CA GLY A 112 -5.81 4.45 -15.42
C GLY A 112 -7.00 5.42 -15.51
N ASP A 113 -8.23 4.94 -15.35
CA ASP A 113 -9.44 5.79 -15.26
C ASP A 113 -9.35 6.83 -14.13
N VAL A 114 -8.49 6.62 -13.13
CA VAL A 114 -8.27 7.58 -12.06
C VAL A 114 -7.93 8.97 -12.60
N HIS A 115 -7.17 9.08 -13.69
CA HIS A 115 -6.75 10.36 -14.26
C HIS A 115 -7.93 11.15 -14.84
N SER A 116 -8.79 10.49 -15.62
CA SER A 116 -9.99 11.11 -16.22
C SER A 116 -11.04 11.42 -15.15
N LEU A 117 -11.20 10.56 -14.15
CA LEU A 117 -12.08 10.80 -13.00
C LEU A 117 -11.65 12.02 -12.19
N LEU A 118 -10.35 12.13 -11.87
CA LEU A 118 -9.80 13.28 -11.16
C LEU A 118 -9.98 14.59 -11.94
N TYR A 119 -9.87 14.55 -13.27
CA TYR A 119 -10.13 15.70 -14.14
C TYR A 119 -11.61 16.07 -14.15
N ASN A 120 -12.50 15.11 -14.46
CA ASN A 120 -13.94 15.32 -14.61
C ASN A 120 -14.61 15.80 -13.32
N HIS A 121 -14.14 15.33 -12.16
CA HIS A 121 -14.63 15.75 -10.85
C HIS A 121 -13.92 17.00 -10.31
N GLY A 122 -12.99 17.59 -11.06
CA GLY A 122 -12.26 18.79 -10.67
C GLY A 122 -11.41 18.64 -9.40
N VAL A 123 -11.02 17.40 -9.04
CA VAL A 123 -10.37 17.08 -7.77
C VAL A 123 -9.02 17.79 -7.67
N VAL A 124 -8.17 17.62 -8.70
CA VAL A 124 -6.83 18.23 -8.72
C VAL A 124 -6.92 19.74 -8.75
N LYS A 125 -7.86 20.31 -9.52
CA LYS A 125 -8.09 21.75 -9.57
C LYS A 125 -8.44 22.32 -8.19
N LYS A 126 -9.35 21.65 -7.46
CA LYS A 126 -9.71 22.00 -6.08
C LYS A 126 -8.50 21.92 -5.14
N TRP A 127 -7.71 20.86 -5.24
CA TRP A 127 -6.54 20.65 -4.36
C TRP A 127 -5.41 21.64 -4.64
N LEU A 128 -5.15 21.97 -5.90
CA LEU A 128 -4.20 23.02 -6.29
C LEU A 128 -4.61 24.39 -5.75
N ALA A 129 -5.90 24.74 -5.85
CA ALA A 129 -6.43 25.97 -5.24
C ALA A 129 -6.29 25.98 -3.71
N GLY A 130 -6.30 24.80 -3.08
CA GLY A 130 -6.00 24.61 -1.65
C GLY A 130 -4.50 24.57 -1.31
N GLY A 131 -3.60 24.78 -2.26
CA GLY A 131 -2.16 24.82 -2.05
C GLY A 131 -1.44 23.47 -1.97
N ILE A 132 -2.10 22.37 -2.37
CA ILE A 132 -1.47 21.04 -2.44
C ILE A 132 -0.38 21.02 -3.52
N LYS A 133 0.82 20.57 -3.15
CA LYS A 133 2.00 20.55 -4.04
C LYS A 133 2.40 19.16 -4.54
N TRP A 134 1.99 18.12 -3.82
CA TRP A 134 2.32 16.73 -4.12
C TRP A 134 1.07 15.87 -4.01
N LEU A 135 0.89 14.95 -4.95
CA LEU A 135 -0.17 13.96 -4.96
C LEU A 135 0.47 12.59 -4.79
N PHE A 136 -0.05 11.78 -3.87
CA PHE A 136 0.42 10.42 -3.65
C PHE A 136 -0.66 9.43 -4.00
N PHE A 137 -0.44 8.66 -5.06
CA PHE A 137 -1.30 7.56 -5.46
C PHE A 137 -0.79 6.30 -4.79
N PHE A 138 -1.67 5.56 -4.12
CA PHE A 138 -1.34 4.31 -3.44
C PHE A 138 -2.43 3.26 -3.68
N GLN A 139 -2.14 2.01 -3.31
CA GLN A 139 -3.02 0.87 -3.57
C GLN A 139 -3.80 0.46 -2.31
N ASP A 140 -4.87 -0.29 -2.50
CA ASP A 140 -5.85 -0.68 -1.49
C ASP A 140 -5.27 -1.36 -0.24
N THR A 141 -4.34 -2.31 -0.38
CA THR A 141 -3.91 -3.16 0.74
C THR A 141 -2.41 -3.22 0.96
N ASN A 142 -1.68 -2.13 0.71
CA ASN A 142 -0.27 -2.03 1.10
C ASN A 142 -0.11 -1.20 2.38
N GLY A 143 -0.05 -1.88 3.52
CA GLY A 143 -0.02 -1.20 4.83
C GLY A 143 1.29 -0.45 5.07
N LEU A 144 2.35 -0.72 4.29
CA LEU A 144 3.61 0.01 4.38
C LEU A 144 3.67 1.26 3.50
N ALA A 145 2.57 1.62 2.81
CA ALA A 145 2.59 2.69 1.81
C ALA A 145 3.06 4.04 2.34
N PHE A 146 2.63 4.43 3.54
CA PHE A 146 2.98 5.74 4.09
C PHE A 146 4.34 5.81 4.78
N HIS A 147 4.92 4.67 5.19
CA HIS A 147 6.23 4.62 5.87
C HIS A 147 7.35 5.28 5.06
N THR A 148 7.26 5.22 3.73
CA THR A 148 8.28 5.77 2.81
C THR A 148 7.87 7.08 2.14
N LEU A 149 6.67 7.59 2.42
CA LEU A 149 6.16 8.82 1.82
C LEU A 149 7.08 10.04 2.08
N PRO A 150 7.55 10.32 3.32
CA PRO A 150 8.46 11.45 3.55
C PRO A 150 9.77 11.35 2.77
N LEU A 151 10.31 10.13 2.64
CA LEU A 151 11.52 9.86 1.87
C LEU A 151 11.27 10.13 0.38
N CYS A 152 10.15 9.64 -0.16
CA CYS A 152 9.77 9.85 -1.55
C CYS A 152 9.61 11.34 -1.89
N ILE A 153 8.95 12.12 -1.01
CA ILE A 153 8.83 13.58 -1.17
C ILE A 153 10.21 14.25 -1.15
N GLY A 154 11.08 13.86 -0.21
CA GLY A 154 12.43 14.41 -0.10
C GLY A 154 13.28 14.18 -1.35
N VAL A 155 13.28 12.95 -1.88
CA VAL A 155 13.99 12.60 -3.13
C VAL A 155 13.42 13.38 -4.31
N SER A 156 12.09 13.41 -4.45
CA SER A 156 11.42 14.08 -5.57
C SER A 156 11.70 15.58 -5.59
N LYS A 157 11.68 16.23 -4.41
CA LYS A 157 12.04 17.63 -4.28
C LYS A 157 13.51 17.89 -4.61
N LYS A 158 14.42 17.03 -4.13
CA LYS A 158 15.87 17.19 -4.37
C LYS A 158 16.24 17.04 -5.85
N LEU A 159 15.56 16.14 -6.56
CA LEU A 159 15.82 15.82 -7.96
C LEU A 159 14.87 16.53 -8.93
N ASP A 160 13.99 17.41 -8.44
CA ASP A 160 12.98 18.13 -9.23
C ASP A 160 12.13 17.21 -10.12
N LEU A 161 11.63 16.13 -9.54
CA LEU A 161 10.83 15.13 -10.26
C LEU A 161 9.36 15.58 -10.37
N ILE A 162 8.80 15.44 -11.58
CA ILE A 162 7.37 15.52 -11.85
C ILE A 162 6.67 14.25 -11.37
N MET A 163 7.31 13.09 -11.56
CA MET A 163 6.81 11.80 -11.12
C MET A 163 7.94 10.96 -10.52
N ASN A 164 7.67 10.35 -9.37
CA ASN A 164 8.56 9.41 -8.73
C ASN A 164 7.80 8.12 -8.39
N SER A 165 8.17 7.03 -9.05
CA SER A 165 7.63 5.70 -8.76
C SER A 165 8.39 5.08 -7.60
N MET A 166 7.68 4.67 -6.54
CA MET A 166 8.29 3.83 -5.54
C MET A 166 8.55 2.45 -6.13
N CYS A 167 9.71 1.90 -5.81
CA CYS A 167 10.14 0.61 -6.30
C CYS A 167 10.80 -0.21 -5.21
N CYS A 168 10.92 -1.51 -5.47
CA CYS A 168 11.76 -2.40 -4.69
C CYS A 168 12.60 -3.29 -5.62
N PRO A 169 13.74 -3.83 -5.13
CA PRO A 169 14.42 -4.93 -5.81
C PRO A 169 13.44 -6.07 -6.10
N ARG A 170 13.45 -6.58 -7.32
CA ARG A 170 12.58 -7.68 -7.76
C ARG A 170 13.40 -8.80 -8.38
N LYS A 171 12.86 -10.01 -8.40
CA LYS A 171 13.44 -11.10 -9.20
C LYS A 171 13.08 -10.91 -10.67
N ALA A 172 13.98 -11.31 -11.54
CA ALA A 172 13.72 -11.45 -12.97
C ALA A 172 12.46 -12.27 -13.22
N LYS A 173 11.63 -11.85 -14.18
CA LYS A 173 10.35 -12.49 -14.56
C LYS A 173 9.31 -12.57 -13.43
N GLN A 174 9.52 -11.86 -12.31
CA GLN A 174 8.51 -11.70 -11.27
C GLN A 174 7.32 -10.92 -11.85
N ALA A 175 6.10 -11.28 -11.46
CA ALA A 175 4.87 -10.63 -11.90
C ALA A 175 4.66 -9.25 -11.23
N ILE A 176 5.57 -8.33 -11.53
CA ILE A 176 5.58 -6.93 -11.10
C ILE A 176 6.20 -6.12 -12.25
N GLY A 177 5.58 -4.98 -12.60
CA GLY A 177 6.12 -4.11 -13.64
C GLY A 177 7.52 -3.60 -13.27
N ALA A 178 8.37 -3.38 -14.26
CA ALA A 178 9.74 -2.96 -14.07
C ALA A 178 9.94 -1.52 -14.55
N ILE A 179 10.65 -0.71 -13.77
CA ILE A 179 11.03 0.62 -14.26
C ILE A 179 12.22 0.49 -15.22
N ALA A 180 12.03 0.97 -16.44
CA ALA A 180 13.06 1.06 -17.45
C ALA A 180 13.11 2.48 -18.04
N LYS A 181 14.27 2.83 -18.59
CA LYS A 181 14.40 4.01 -19.44
C LYS A 181 14.24 3.57 -20.89
N LEU A 182 13.22 4.07 -21.56
CA LEU A 182 12.99 3.83 -22.98
C LEU A 182 13.50 5.01 -23.80
N LYS A 183 14.07 4.71 -24.97
CA LYS A 183 14.49 5.70 -25.96
C LYS A 183 13.74 5.43 -27.26
N GLN A 184 12.96 6.39 -27.72
CA GLN A 184 12.28 6.28 -29.00
C GLN A 184 13.30 6.48 -30.14
N THR A 185 13.45 5.50 -31.02
CA THR A 185 14.47 5.54 -32.09
C THR A 185 14.21 6.65 -33.12
N SER A 186 12.95 6.97 -33.40
CA SER A 186 12.57 7.98 -34.39
C SER A 186 12.77 9.42 -33.91
N THR A 187 12.60 9.69 -32.62
CA THR A 187 12.65 11.06 -32.06
C THR A 187 13.85 11.29 -31.15
N GLY A 188 14.53 10.23 -30.72
CA GLY A 188 15.59 10.28 -29.70
C GLY A 188 15.11 10.57 -28.28
N LYS A 189 13.81 10.82 -28.07
CA LYS A 189 13.25 11.15 -26.75
C LYS A 189 13.42 9.99 -25.78
N GLU A 190 13.89 10.32 -24.58
CA GLU A 190 14.01 9.38 -23.46
C GLU A 190 12.85 9.56 -22.46
N ARG A 191 12.43 8.45 -21.86
CA ARG A 191 11.38 8.42 -20.83
C ARG A 191 11.64 7.29 -19.85
N THR A 192 11.66 7.60 -18.56
CA THR A 192 11.59 6.59 -17.50
C THR A 192 10.13 6.17 -17.32
N ILE A 193 9.84 4.88 -17.40
CA ILE A 193 8.45 4.38 -17.33
C ILE A 193 8.41 2.93 -16.81
N ASN A 194 7.24 2.55 -16.31
CA ASN A 194 6.90 1.15 -16.06
C ASN A 194 6.78 0.37 -17.38
N VAL A 195 7.43 -0.77 -17.46
CA VAL A 195 7.25 -1.77 -18.51
C VAL A 195 6.70 -3.03 -17.84
N GLU A 196 5.53 -3.48 -18.28
CA GLU A 196 4.89 -4.65 -17.68
C GLU A 196 5.76 -5.90 -17.83
N TYR A 197 5.70 -6.79 -16.83
CA TYR A 197 6.56 -7.98 -16.75
C TYR A 197 6.44 -8.90 -17.97
N ASN A 198 5.27 -8.95 -18.61
CA ASN A 198 4.99 -9.72 -19.82
C ASN A 198 5.52 -9.04 -21.10
N GLN A 199 5.92 -7.77 -21.03
CA GLN A 199 6.48 -7.00 -22.15
C GLN A 199 7.99 -6.83 -22.04
N LEU A 200 8.54 -6.75 -20.82
CA LEU A 200 9.95 -6.45 -20.61
C LEU A 200 10.87 -7.49 -21.27
N ASP A 201 10.68 -8.78 -21.02
CA ASP A 201 11.57 -9.83 -21.57
C ASP A 201 11.57 -9.82 -23.11
N PRO A 202 10.42 -9.82 -23.81
CA PRO A 202 10.39 -9.64 -25.26
C PRO A 202 11.05 -8.33 -25.73
N LEU A 203 10.81 -7.21 -25.04
CA LEU A 203 11.35 -5.91 -25.41
C LEU A 203 12.88 -5.88 -25.33
N LEU A 204 13.45 -6.45 -24.28
CA LEU A 204 14.90 -6.52 -24.07
C LEU A 204 15.60 -7.35 -25.16
N ARG A 205 14.97 -8.46 -25.57
CA ARG A 205 15.48 -9.32 -26.65
C ARG A 205 15.37 -8.63 -28.01
N ALA A 206 14.20 -8.07 -28.32
CA ALA A 206 13.92 -7.45 -29.61
C ALA A 206 14.80 -6.21 -29.88
N THR A 207 15.15 -5.47 -28.83
CA THR A 207 16.04 -4.30 -28.92
C THR A 207 17.52 -4.65 -28.93
N GLY A 208 17.88 -5.92 -28.67
CA GLY A 208 19.26 -6.35 -28.50
C GLY A 208 19.95 -5.83 -27.24
N PHE A 209 19.22 -5.13 -26.34
CA PHE A 209 19.77 -4.57 -25.10
C PHE A 209 20.21 -5.67 -24.13
N ALA A 210 19.40 -6.73 -24.01
CA ALA A 210 19.76 -7.93 -23.27
C ALA A 210 19.26 -9.16 -24.06
N PRO A 211 20.14 -9.83 -24.84
CA PRO A 211 19.76 -11.00 -25.64
C PRO A 211 19.16 -12.15 -24.83
N ASP A 212 19.60 -12.29 -23.57
CA ASP A 212 19.09 -13.27 -22.61
C ASP A 212 17.80 -12.84 -21.92
N GLY A 213 17.31 -11.62 -22.20
CA GLY A 213 16.08 -11.04 -21.69
C GLY A 213 16.18 -10.53 -20.25
N ASP A 214 15.08 -10.59 -19.49
CA ASP A 214 15.06 -10.19 -18.08
C ASP A 214 15.69 -11.30 -17.24
N VAL A 215 16.93 -11.08 -16.80
CA VAL A 215 17.75 -12.00 -16.00
C VAL A 215 18.25 -11.30 -14.74
N ASN A 216 18.47 -12.06 -13.67
CA ASN A 216 19.02 -11.50 -12.44
C ASN A 216 20.50 -11.14 -12.64
N ASP A 217 20.91 -9.99 -12.13
CA ASP A 217 22.32 -9.65 -11.95
C ASP A 217 22.96 -10.66 -10.98
N PRO A 218 24.03 -11.39 -11.38
CA PRO A 218 24.70 -12.36 -10.52
C PRO A 218 25.25 -11.80 -9.21
N LYS A 219 25.58 -10.49 -9.14
CA LYS A 219 26.13 -9.85 -7.93
C LYS A 219 25.05 -9.54 -6.91
N THR A 220 23.90 -9.05 -7.36
CA THR A 220 22.82 -8.61 -6.46
C THR A 220 21.76 -9.69 -6.26
N GLY A 221 21.65 -10.64 -7.19
CA GLY A 221 20.61 -11.66 -7.21
C GLY A 221 19.23 -11.14 -7.59
N PHE A 222 19.12 -9.90 -8.10
CA PHE A 222 17.87 -9.25 -8.51
C PHE A 222 17.94 -8.79 -9.96
N SER A 223 16.80 -8.50 -10.58
CA SER A 223 16.78 -7.86 -11.91
C SER A 223 17.42 -6.46 -11.82
N PRO A 224 18.19 -6.03 -12.85
CA PRO A 224 18.69 -4.66 -12.92
C PRO A 224 17.58 -3.61 -13.08
N PHE A 225 16.36 -4.04 -13.42
CA PHE A 225 15.19 -3.18 -13.54
C PHE A 225 14.32 -3.31 -12.28
N PRO A 226 14.25 -2.29 -11.42
CA PRO A 226 13.55 -2.38 -10.15
C PRO A 226 12.04 -2.51 -10.36
N GLY A 227 11.36 -3.20 -9.43
CA GLY A 227 9.93 -3.46 -9.52
C GLY A 227 9.11 -2.27 -9.02
N ASN A 228 8.24 -1.75 -9.88
CA ASN A 228 7.28 -0.70 -9.55
C ASN A 228 6.17 -1.26 -8.65
N ILE A 229 6.00 -0.69 -7.47
CA ILE A 229 4.98 -1.12 -6.49
C ILE A 229 3.68 -0.32 -6.58
N ASN A 230 3.54 0.52 -7.61
CA ASN A 230 2.35 1.34 -7.87
C ASN A 230 1.98 2.29 -6.70
N GLN A 231 3.01 2.78 -6.01
CA GLN A 231 2.92 3.99 -5.20
C GLN A 231 3.62 5.11 -5.95
N LEU A 232 2.86 6.11 -6.39
CA LEU A 232 3.32 7.12 -7.35
C LEU A 232 3.19 8.49 -6.70
N LEU A 233 4.32 9.21 -6.58
CA LEU A 233 4.31 10.60 -6.16
C LEU A 233 4.35 11.51 -7.38
N MET A 234 3.39 12.41 -7.50
CA MET A 234 3.28 13.37 -8.59
C MET A 234 3.43 14.80 -8.05
N GLN A 235 4.18 15.65 -8.76
CA GLN A 235 4.14 17.09 -8.54
C GLN A 235 2.78 17.62 -9.03
N ALA A 236 2.02 18.23 -8.13
CA ALA A 236 0.59 18.47 -8.35
C ALA A 236 0.29 19.42 -9.52
N GLU A 237 1.14 20.43 -9.73
CA GLU A 237 0.95 21.46 -10.76
C GLU A 237 1.20 20.92 -12.17
N ALA A 238 2.32 20.21 -12.36
CA ALA A 238 2.67 19.51 -13.58
C ALA A 238 1.64 18.42 -13.91
N TYR A 239 1.20 17.68 -12.89
CA TYR A 239 0.11 16.72 -13.02
C TYR A 239 -1.19 17.40 -13.47
N GLY A 240 -1.56 18.52 -12.84
CA GLY A 240 -2.75 19.31 -13.22
C GLY A 240 -2.68 19.81 -14.67
N ARG A 241 -1.54 20.37 -15.10
CA ARG A 241 -1.35 20.80 -16.50
C ARG A 241 -1.46 19.65 -17.49
N ALA A 242 -0.93 18.46 -17.15
CA ALA A 242 -1.07 17.28 -17.97
C ALA A 242 -2.54 16.84 -18.08
N LEU A 243 -3.27 16.81 -16.95
CA LEU A 243 -4.70 16.50 -16.96
C LEU A 243 -5.51 17.50 -17.77
N ASP A 244 -5.26 18.81 -17.68
CA ASP A 244 -5.97 19.82 -18.47
C ASP A 244 -5.75 19.63 -19.98
N ARG A 245 -4.52 19.25 -20.36
CA ARG A 245 -4.17 18.98 -21.76
C ARG A 245 -4.83 17.71 -22.28
N THR A 246 -4.79 16.61 -21.51
CA THR A 246 -5.28 15.30 -21.97
C THR A 246 -6.72 15.02 -21.60
N ARG A 247 -7.35 15.88 -20.79
CA ARG A 247 -8.63 15.60 -20.08
C ARG A 247 -8.56 14.32 -19.24
N GLY A 248 -7.36 14.01 -18.74
CA GLY A 248 -7.05 12.77 -18.02
C GLY A 248 -7.11 11.50 -18.86
N LEU A 249 -7.16 11.58 -20.18
CA LEU A 249 -7.03 10.42 -21.06
C LEU A 249 -5.59 9.89 -21.01
N MET A 250 -5.48 8.57 -20.95
CA MET A 250 -4.23 7.81 -20.95
C MET A 250 -4.18 6.89 -22.17
N PRO A 251 -2.98 6.51 -22.67
CA PRO A 251 -2.89 5.50 -23.72
C PRO A 251 -3.52 4.19 -23.28
N GLU A 252 -4.21 3.56 -24.21
CA GLU A 252 -4.88 2.28 -24.02
C GLU A 252 -4.05 1.15 -24.65
N PHE A 253 -4.21 -0.05 -24.11
CA PHE A 253 -3.68 -1.27 -24.68
C PHE A 253 -4.71 -2.39 -24.60
N VAL A 254 -4.44 -3.53 -25.26
CA VAL A 254 -5.27 -4.73 -25.16
C VAL A 254 -4.38 -5.94 -24.91
N ASN A 255 -4.81 -6.86 -24.04
CA ASN A 255 -4.06 -8.07 -23.68
C ASN A 255 -4.92 -9.33 -23.81
N PRO A 256 -5.30 -9.74 -25.04
CA PRO A 256 -6.16 -10.90 -25.20
C PRO A 256 -5.47 -12.17 -24.72
N LYS A 257 -6.24 -13.06 -24.07
CA LYS A 257 -5.80 -14.41 -23.73
C LYS A 257 -6.34 -15.37 -24.76
N TYR A 258 -5.46 -16.11 -25.41
CA TYR A 258 -5.82 -17.03 -26.50
C TYR A 258 -5.99 -18.47 -25.99
N LYS A 259 -6.87 -19.24 -26.63
CA LYS A 259 -7.02 -20.69 -26.39
C LYS A 259 -5.97 -21.48 -27.17
N ASP A 260 -5.58 -20.96 -28.33
CA ASP A 260 -4.71 -21.57 -29.31
C ASP A 260 -3.37 -20.84 -29.40
N ALA A 261 -2.35 -21.56 -29.88
CA ALA A 261 -1.00 -21.02 -30.05
C ALA A 261 -0.92 -19.99 -31.18
N ASP A 262 -1.77 -20.13 -32.21
CA ASP A 262 -1.83 -19.26 -33.39
C ASP A 262 -2.51 -17.92 -33.11
N LYS A 263 -3.02 -17.72 -31.89
CA LYS A 263 -3.67 -16.48 -31.43
C LYS A 263 -4.88 -16.08 -32.28
N THR A 264 -5.71 -17.05 -32.64
CA THR A 264 -6.92 -16.84 -33.45
C THR A 264 -8.19 -16.79 -32.61
N VAL A 265 -8.25 -17.49 -31.47
CA VAL A 265 -9.46 -17.62 -30.65
C VAL A 265 -9.22 -17.17 -29.22
N PHE A 266 -10.03 -16.21 -28.74
CA PHE A 266 -9.96 -15.76 -27.35
C PHE A 266 -10.47 -16.83 -26.37
N LYS A 267 -9.77 -16.97 -25.23
CA LYS A 267 -10.18 -17.80 -24.09
C LYS A 267 -11.44 -17.26 -23.43
N LYS A 268 -11.51 -15.93 -23.31
CA LYS A 268 -12.66 -15.14 -22.86
C LYS A 268 -12.60 -13.79 -23.60
N PRO A 269 -13.74 -13.09 -23.79
CA PRO A 269 -13.73 -11.74 -24.35
C PRO A 269 -12.70 -10.84 -23.66
N THR A 270 -11.98 -10.02 -24.42
CA THR A 270 -10.99 -9.06 -23.89
C THR A 270 -11.60 -7.66 -23.78
N ARG A 271 -10.82 -6.65 -23.38
CA ARG A 271 -11.23 -5.23 -23.39
C ARG A 271 -10.00 -4.32 -23.52
N LEU A 272 -10.22 -3.07 -23.91
CA LEU A 272 -9.19 -2.02 -23.78
C LEU A 272 -8.87 -1.80 -22.31
N GLU A 273 -7.60 -1.52 -22.03
CA GLU A 273 -7.08 -1.29 -20.68
C GLU A 273 -6.25 -0.02 -20.65
N CYS A 274 -6.28 0.70 -19.53
CA CYS A 274 -5.33 1.78 -19.24
C CYS A 274 -4.73 1.63 -17.83
N MET A 275 -3.48 2.05 -17.70
CA MET A 275 -2.73 1.96 -16.44
C MET A 275 -2.46 3.34 -15.83
N MET A 276 -2.47 3.44 -14.50
CA MET A 276 -2.22 4.72 -13.83
C MET A 276 -0.72 5.07 -13.85
N GLN A 277 0.13 4.04 -13.85
CA GLN A 277 1.58 4.18 -13.92
C GLN A 277 2.09 4.58 -15.31
N ASP A 278 1.22 4.60 -16.32
CA ASP A 278 1.56 5.06 -17.66
C ASP A 278 1.54 6.59 -17.79
N PHE A 279 1.25 7.33 -16.70
CA PHE A 279 1.30 8.79 -16.68
C PHE A 279 2.53 9.43 -17.36
N PRO A 280 3.76 8.88 -17.30
CA PRO A 280 4.91 9.42 -18.04
C PRO A 280 4.66 9.54 -19.54
N THR A 281 3.76 8.72 -20.11
CA THR A 281 3.45 8.70 -21.55
C THR A 281 2.86 10.01 -22.06
N VAL A 282 2.16 10.75 -21.20
CA VAL A 282 1.49 12.00 -21.55
C VAL A 282 2.29 13.24 -21.16
N LEU A 283 3.50 13.09 -20.64
CA LEU A 283 4.44 14.18 -20.39
C LEU A 283 5.18 14.52 -21.68
N ASP A 284 4.60 15.44 -22.45
CA ASP A 284 5.05 15.79 -23.80
C ASP A 284 5.64 17.20 -23.90
N ALA A 285 5.50 18.04 -22.87
CA ALA A 285 6.14 19.35 -22.86
C ALA A 285 7.66 19.20 -22.69
N GLU A 286 8.40 20.17 -23.21
CA GLU A 286 9.86 20.13 -23.25
C GLU A 286 10.45 19.96 -21.84
N GLY A 287 11.33 18.96 -21.69
CA GLY A 287 11.98 18.63 -20.42
C GLY A 287 11.12 17.86 -19.40
N GLU A 288 9.81 17.73 -19.57
CA GLU A 288 8.97 17.01 -18.60
C GLU A 288 9.30 15.52 -18.54
N SER A 289 9.52 14.87 -19.68
CA SER A 289 9.82 13.43 -19.75
C SER A 289 11.13 13.03 -19.05
N THR A 290 12.06 13.98 -18.90
CA THR A 290 13.32 13.77 -18.17
C THR A 290 13.20 13.94 -16.66
N LYS A 291 12.07 14.48 -16.17
CA LYS A 291 11.76 14.66 -14.74
C LYS A 291 10.93 13.51 -14.18
N VAL A 292 11.08 12.31 -14.75
CA VAL A 292 10.46 11.08 -14.27
C VAL A 292 11.54 10.17 -13.70
N GLY A 293 11.38 9.78 -12.44
CA GLY A 293 12.34 8.95 -11.73
C GLY A 293 11.67 7.85 -10.92
N PHE A 294 12.48 7.16 -10.14
CA PHE A 294 12.02 6.15 -9.19
C PHE A 294 12.87 6.20 -7.93
N THR A 295 12.31 5.67 -6.84
CA THR A 295 13.01 5.49 -5.56
C THR A 295 12.92 4.02 -5.19
N SER A 296 14.05 3.32 -5.24
CA SER A 296 14.12 1.89 -4.91
C SER A 296 14.54 1.71 -3.45
N ILE A 297 13.73 1.01 -2.67
CA ILE A 297 13.99 0.69 -1.26
C ILE A 297 13.73 -0.79 -1.00
N ALA A 298 14.24 -1.31 0.13
CA ALA A 298 14.05 -2.71 0.50
C ALA A 298 12.55 -3.06 0.60
N PRO A 299 12.12 -4.22 0.06
CA PRO A 299 10.70 -4.58 0.02
C PRO A 299 10.03 -4.61 1.40
N ASP A 300 10.76 -5.07 2.42
CA ASP A 300 10.31 -5.15 3.82
C ASP A 300 10.12 -3.80 4.52
N VAL A 301 10.30 -2.69 3.80
CA VAL A 301 10.08 -1.31 4.28
C VAL A 301 8.91 -0.62 3.55
N CYS A 302 8.53 -1.08 2.36
CA CYS A 302 7.59 -0.35 1.50
C CYS A 302 6.52 -1.20 0.81
N PHE A 303 6.65 -2.53 0.81
CA PHE A 303 5.85 -3.40 -0.04
C PHE A 303 5.28 -4.59 0.72
N SER A 304 4.10 -4.37 1.31
CA SER A 304 3.34 -5.40 2.02
C SER A 304 1.89 -5.47 1.51
N PRO A 305 1.66 -5.92 0.26
CA PRO A 305 0.30 -6.05 -0.26
C PRO A 305 -0.39 -7.32 0.27
N CYS A 306 -1.67 -7.21 0.62
CA CYS A 306 -2.55 -8.37 0.82
C CYS A 306 -3.40 -8.59 -0.45
N LYS A 307 -2.89 -9.41 -1.38
CA LYS A 307 -3.50 -9.57 -2.72
C LYS A 307 -3.65 -11.03 -3.21
N ASN A 308 -2.99 -11.97 -2.55
CA ASN A 308 -3.01 -13.39 -2.91
C ASN A 308 -3.80 -14.20 -1.91
N ALA A 309 -4.51 -15.24 -2.38
CA ALA A 309 -5.05 -16.27 -1.51
C ALA A 309 -3.91 -17.00 -0.79
N THR A 310 -4.22 -17.65 0.32
CA THR A 310 -3.25 -18.40 1.13
C THR A 310 -2.49 -19.43 0.30
N ALA A 311 -3.17 -20.24 -0.52
CA ALA A 311 -2.56 -21.26 -1.37
C ALA A 311 -1.59 -20.68 -2.43
N ASP A 312 -1.92 -19.52 -3.00
CA ASP A 312 -1.03 -18.80 -3.91
C ASP A 312 0.21 -18.30 -3.16
N GLY A 313 0.02 -17.81 -1.92
CA GLY A 313 1.10 -17.39 -1.03
C GLY A 313 2.09 -18.51 -0.73
N VAL A 314 1.60 -19.72 -0.43
CA VAL A 314 2.44 -20.93 -0.25
C VAL A 314 3.26 -21.21 -1.51
N THR A 315 2.61 -21.17 -2.68
CA THR A 315 3.26 -21.42 -3.98
C THR A 315 4.36 -20.38 -4.27
N LEU A 316 4.19 -19.14 -3.84
CA LEU A 316 5.19 -18.09 -3.97
C LEU A 316 6.36 -18.29 -3.01
N GLN A 317 6.10 -18.63 -1.74
CA GLN A 317 7.15 -18.89 -0.76
C GLN A 317 8.03 -20.08 -1.15
N ALA A 318 7.45 -21.13 -1.74
CA ALA A 318 8.21 -22.25 -2.29
C ALA A 318 9.21 -21.84 -3.39
N LYS A 319 9.00 -20.69 -4.03
CA LYS A 319 9.90 -20.10 -5.05
C LYS A 319 10.82 -19.01 -4.47
N GLY A 320 10.84 -18.83 -3.15
CA GLY A 320 11.58 -17.75 -2.48
C GLY A 320 11.01 -16.35 -2.76
N ILE A 321 9.72 -16.25 -3.09
CA ILE A 321 9.00 -14.99 -3.32
C ILE A 321 8.07 -14.74 -2.14
N HIS A 322 7.93 -13.47 -1.75
CA HIS A 322 7.02 -13.07 -0.68
C HIS A 322 5.57 -13.52 -0.96
N GLY A 323 4.88 -14.04 0.06
CA GLY A 323 3.53 -14.63 -0.08
C GLY A 323 2.47 -13.61 -0.48
N GLN A 324 2.53 -12.39 0.07
CA GLN A 324 1.59 -11.30 -0.21
C GLN A 324 0.12 -11.70 0.04
N CYS A 325 -0.10 -12.54 1.05
CA CYS A 325 -1.37 -12.93 1.62
C CYS A 325 -1.56 -12.30 3.01
N ALA A 326 -2.74 -12.45 3.62
CA ALA A 326 -3.10 -11.80 4.87
C ALA A 326 -2.08 -12.06 6.00
N ALA A 327 -1.65 -13.32 6.18
CA ALA A 327 -0.67 -13.68 7.20
C ALA A 327 0.68 -12.96 7.02
N THR A 328 1.22 -12.93 5.80
CA THR A 328 2.49 -12.23 5.52
C THR A 328 2.34 -10.71 5.62
N ALA A 329 1.19 -10.16 5.20
CA ALA A 329 0.96 -8.72 5.27
C ALA A 329 0.88 -8.23 6.72
N GLU A 330 0.19 -8.96 7.60
CA GLU A 330 0.19 -8.69 9.04
C GLU A 330 1.61 -8.81 9.64
N ALA A 331 2.36 -9.85 9.27
CA ALA A 331 3.72 -10.03 9.79
C ALA A 331 4.66 -8.87 9.42
N ASP A 332 4.52 -8.31 8.22
CA ASP A 332 5.28 -7.15 7.76
C ASP A 332 4.93 -5.87 8.55
N GLN A 333 3.66 -5.68 8.93
CA GLN A 333 3.23 -4.52 9.73
C GLN A 333 3.98 -4.47 11.06
N TYR A 334 4.07 -5.59 11.77
CA TYR A 334 4.88 -5.65 12.99
C TYR A 334 6.38 -5.62 12.66
N GLY A 335 6.77 -6.28 11.56
CA GLY A 335 8.15 -6.42 11.11
C GLY A 335 8.87 -5.10 10.91
N ILE A 336 8.21 -4.12 10.27
CA ILE A 336 8.82 -2.80 10.04
C ILE A 336 9.07 -2.06 11.36
N VAL A 337 8.15 -2.14 12.32
CA VAL A 337 8.30 -1.48 13.62
C VAL A 337 9.45 -2.12 14.39
N ARG A 338 9.53 -3.46 14.42
CA ARG A 338 10.68 -4.18 15.00
C ARG A 338 12.00 -3.75 14.36
N LYS A 339 12.04 -3.64 13.03
CA LYS A 339 13.24 -3.22 12.29
C LYS A 339 13.68 -1.82 12.67
N ILE A 340 12.75 -0.88 12.79
CA ILE A 340 13.02 0.50 13.23
C ILE A 340 13.55 0.50 14.67
N LEU A 341 12.89 -0.18 15.60
CA LEU A 341 13.30 -0.23 17.01
C LEU A 341 14.69 -0.84 17.19
N LYS A 342 14.99 -1.93 16.49
CA LYS A 342 16.34 -2.51 16.48
C LYS A 342 17.39 -1.53 15.94
N SER A 343 17.07 -0.81 14.86
CA SER A 343 18.00 0.14 14.24
C SER A 343 18.38 1.33 15.16
N ILE A 344 17.53 1.64 16.14
CA ILE A 344 17.79 2.69 17.14
C ILE A 344 18.36 2.14 18.46
N GLY A 345 18.60 0.82 18.56
CA GLY A 345 19.26 0.18 19.71
C GLY A 345 18.33 -0.41 20.77
N VAL A 346 17.02 -0.57 20.48
CA VAL A 346 16.10 -1.29 21.36
C VAL A 346 16.38 -2.78 21.30
N ASN A 347 16.38 -3.46 22.45
CA ASN A 347 16.57 -4.90 22.52
C ASN A 347 15.25 -5.64 22.22
N VAL A 348 15.06 -6.01 20.95
CA VAL A 348 13.88 -6.76 20.48
C VAL A 348 14.29 -8.19 20.15
N ALA A 349 13.85 -9.16 20.97
CA ALA A 349 14.05 -10.57 20.67
C ALA A 349 13.09 -11.00 19.54
N GLU A 350 13.60 -11.59 18.46
CA GLU A 350 12.75 -12.10 17.37
C GLU A 350 12.17 -13.47 17.71
N GLN A 351 10.93 -13.72 17.27
CA GLN A 351 10.41 -15.07 17.22
C GLN A 351 11.04 -15.88 16.09
N ASP A 352 11.04 -17.19 16.32
CA ASP A 352 11.27 -18.18 15.27
C ASP A 352 10.15 -18.12 14.23
N GLU A 353 10.46 -18.51 13.00
CA GLU A 353 9.47 -18.59 11.94
C GLU A 353 8.40 -19.63 12.32
N THR A 354 7.13 -19.25 12.15
CA THR A 354 5.98 -20.10 12.44
C THR A 354 5.15 -20.27 11.16
N GLU A 355 4.52 -21.43 11.00
CA GLU A 355 3.74 -21.77 9.82
C GLU A 355 2.24 -21.83 10.14
N TYR A 356 1.42 -21.19 9.31
CA TYR A 356 -0.04 -21.23 9.36
C TYR A 356 -0.58 -21.49 7.97
N LEU A 357 -1.38 -22.56 7.81
CA LEU A 357 -1.89 -23.00 6.50
C LEU A 357 -0.80 -23.09 5.41
N GLY A 358 0.40 -23.57 5.78
CA GLY A 358 1.55 -23.69 4.88
C GLY A 358 2.29 -22.37 4.60
N VAL A 359 1.80 -21.23 5.10
CA VAL A 359 2.45 -19.93 4.96
C VAL A 359 3.35 -19.68 6.17
N LYS A 360 4.63 -19.41 5.91
CA LYS A 360 5.62 -19.13 6.94
C LYS A 360 5.72 -17.64 7.24
N VAL A 361 5.71 -17.27 8.52
CA VAL A 361 5.77 -15.88 8.97
C VAL A 361 6.62 -15.72 10.23
N LYS A 362 7.26 -14.55 10.37
CA LYS A 362 7.84 -14.09 11.64
C LYS A 362 6.83 -13.17 12.34
N ALA A 363 5.97 -13.77 13.14
CA ALA A 363 4.78 -13.10 13.64
C ALA A 363 5.08 -12.09 14.77
N GLY A 364 5.98 -12.44 15.71
CA GLY A 364 6.24 -11.62 16.90
C GLY A 364 7.70 -11.18 17.10
N PRO A 365 7.93 -10.27 18.07
CA PRO A 365 6.94 -9.61 18.90
C PRO A 365 6.00 -8.70 18.11
N GLU A 366 4.73 -8.62 18.51
CA GLU A 366 3.73 -7.76 17.91
C GLU A 366 3.93 -6.34 18.45
N ILE A 367 4.11 -5.37 17.56
CA ILE A 367 4.31 -3.99 17.96
C ILE A 367 3.49 -3.11 17.05
N VAL A 368 2.52 -2.41 17.63
CA VAL A 368 1.68 -1.43 16.94
C VAL A 368 1.90 -0.08 17.61
N ILE A 369 2.29 0.89 16.80
CA ILE A 369 2.35 2.30 17.20
C ILE A 369 1.42 3.03 16.26
N SER A 370 0.38 3.65 16.82
CA SER A 370 -0.60 4.39 16.05
C SER A 370 0.05 5.59 15.33
N PRO A 371 -0.41 5.93 14.10
CA PRO A 371 0.16 7.07 13.37
C PRO A 371 0.08 8.40 14.13
N SER A 372 -0.96 8.62 14.93
CA SER A 372 -1.13 9.79 15.81
C SER A 372 -0.01 9.93 16.84
N ILE A 373 0.51 8.81 17.34
CA ILE A 373 1.68 8.78 18.22
C ILE A 373 2.95 9.06 17.41
N ALA A 374 3.21 8.29 16.35
CA ALA A 374 4.37 8.48 15.49
C ALA A 374 4.11 8.01 14.05
N CYS A 375 4.32 8.90 13.08
CA CYS A 375 4.17 8.58 11.66
C CYS A 375 5.46 7.99 11.08
N CYS A 376 6.64 8.46 11.49
CA CYS A 376 7.90 8.12 10.84
C CYS A 376 8.98 7.57 11.77
N ALA A 377 10.01 6.94 11.20
CA ALA A 377 11.13 6.38 11.97
C ALA A 377 11.85 7.43 12.84
N THR A 378 11.87 8.70 12.43
CA THR A 378 12.45 9.78 13.25
C THR A 378 11.60 10.10 14.48
N GLU A 379 10.28 10.05 14.38
CA GLU A 379 9.39 10.21 15.54
C GLU A 379 9.49 8.99 16.46
N ILE A 380 9.48 7.78 15.91
CA ILE A 380 9.71 6.55 16.70
C ILE A 380 11.03 6.67 17.46
N LYS A 381 12.12 7.11 16.82
CA LYS A 381 13.40 7.33 17.52
C LYS A 381 13.27 8.26 18.73
N ARG A 382 12.48 9.33 18.63
CA ARG A 382 12.27 10.29 19.73
C ARG A 382 11.46 9.71 20.88
N MET A 383 10.56 8.75 20.61
CA MET A 383 9.82 8.05 21.65
C MET A 383 10.73 7.23 22.58
N PHE A 384 11.89 6.77 22.11
CA PHE A 384 12.80 5.89 22.86
C PHE A 384 14.15 6.60 23.15
N PRO A 385 14.20 7.55 24.10
CA PRO A 385 15.42 8.31 24.39
C PRO A 385 16.55 7.47 25.02
N LYS A 386 16.21 6.33 25.65
CA LYS A 386 17.16 5.40 26.27
C LYS A 386 16.94 3.98 25.73
N PRO A 387 17.15 3.75 24.43
CA PRO A 387 16.69 2.53 23.74
C PRO A 387 17.31 1.25 24.30
N SER A 388 18.55 1.30 24.80
CA SER A 388 19.22 0.16 25.43
C SER A 388 18.57 -0.31 26.75
N LYS A 389 17.69 0.51 27.34
CA LYS A 389 16.90 0.17 28.53
C LYS A 389 15.52 -0.40 28.19
N VAL A 390 15.22 -0.57 26.92
CA VAL A 390 13.96 -1.15 26.45
C VAL A 390 14.21 -2.56 25.92
N PHE A 391 13.52 -3.52 26.51
CA PHE A 391 13.57 -4.94 26.17
C PHE A 391 12.17 -5.47 25.86
N LEU A 392 12.01 -6.03 24.67
CA LEU A 392 10.81 -6.77 24.26
C LEU A 392 11.20 -8.22 24.02
N SER A 393 10.62 -9.14 24.80
CA SER A 393 10.78 -10.58 24.57
C SER A 393 10.11 -11.03 23.27
N LYS A 394 10.46 -12.24 22.82
CA LYS A 394 9.91 -12.80 21.57
C LYS A 394 8.37 -12.91 21.57
N ASN A 395 7.74 -13.12 22.72
CA ASN A 395 6.28 -13.25 22.84
C ASN A 395 5.61 -11.97 23.35
N SER A 396 6.24 -10.82 23.13
CA SER A 396 5.69 -9.55 23.59
C SER A 396 4.69 -9.00 22.60
N SER A 397 3.61 -8.41 23.12
CA SER A 397 2.67 -7.61 22.34
C SER A 397 2.62 -6.21 22.92
N LEU A 398 3.02 -5.20 22.14
CA LEU A 398 3.02 -3.80 22.55
C LEU A 398 2.12 -2.99 21.63
N VAL A 399 1.07 -2.39 22.18
CA VAL A 399 0.22 -1.44 21.47
C VAL A 399 0.38 -0.07 22.13
N ILE A 400 0.67 0.96 21.33
CA ILE A 400 0.72 2.36 21.77
C ILE A 400 -0.21 3.17 20.85
N ASP A 401 -1.32 3.65 21.39
CA ASP A 401 -2.35 4.41 20.66
C ASP A 401 -2.80 5.65 21.45
N GLY A 402 -3.71 6.43 20.85
CA GLY A 402 -4.19 7.72 21.32
C GLY A 402 -3.53 8.90 20.60
N ASP A 403 -3.91 10.11 20.98
CA ASP A 403 -3.51 11.36 20.30
C ASP A 403 -2.51 12.20 21.12
N GLY A 404 -2.18 11.75 22.33
CA GLY A 404 -1.18 12.39 23.19
C GLY A 404 0.27 12.03 22.84
N LYS A 405 1.19 12.38 23.74
CA LYS A 405 2.63 12.14 23.58
C LYS A 405 3.10 11.00 24.47
N VAL A 406 3.81 10.02 23.91
CA VAL A 406 4.39 8.90 24.68
C VAL A 406 5.90 8.88 24.58
N VAL A 407 6.57 8.75 25.73
CA VAL A 407 8.01 8.55 25.86
C VAL A 407 8.28 7.25 26.64
N VAL A 408 9.10 6.38 26.07
CA VAL A 408 9.52 5.09 26.63
C VAL A 408 10.99 5.15 27.02
N GLU A 409 11.27 5.49 28.28
CA GLU A 409 12.65 5.54 28.77
C GLU A 409 13.17 4.17 29.20
N GLN A 410 12.35 3.37 29.87
CA GLN A 410 12.74 2.05 30.36
C GLN A 410 11.52 1.14 30.45
N LEU A 411 11.58 0.04 29.71
CA LEU A 411 10.50 -0.94 29.63
C LEU A 411 11.11 -2.34 29.49
N LYS A 412 10.67 -3.27 30.33
CA LYS A 412 10.89 -4.70 30.13
C LYS A 412 9.53 -5.36 29.91
N LEU A 413 9.29 -5.90 28.72
CA LEU A 413 8.02 -6.52 28.37
C LEU A 413 8.20 -8.03 28.11
N GLN A 414 7.44 -8.83 28.85
CA GLN A 414 7.29 -10.28 28.71
C GLN A 414 5.81 -10.65 28.79
N GLY A 415 5.07 -10.39 27.72
CA GLY A 415 3.62 -10.51 27.68
C GLY A 415 3.01 -9.36 26.88
N ALA A 416 1.78 -8.95 27.17
CA ALA A 416 1.10 -7.88 26.45
C ALA A 416 0.95 -6.61 27.29
N LEU A 417 1.21 -5.46 26.66
CA LEU A 417 1.04 -4.13 27.21
C LEU A 417 0.32 -3.26 26.17
N HIS A 418 -0.76 -2.62 26.58
CA HIS A 418 -1.49 -1.66 25.77
C HIS A 418 -1.48 -0.30 26.48
N ILE A 419 -1.05 0.72 25.75
CA ILE A 419 -0.88 2.08 26.22
C ILE A 419 -1.79 2.97 25.41
N THR A 420 -2.70 3.67 26.09
CA THR A 420 -3.50 4.74 25.51
C THR A 420 -3.04 6.07 26.09
N CYS A 421 -2.70 7.02 25.23
CA CYS A 421 -2.38 8.39 25.63
C CYS A 421 -3.42 9.35 25.05
N GLU A 422 -4.34 9.82 25.90
CA GLU A 422 -5.43 10.71 25.49
C GLU A 422 -4.90 12.05 24.92
N ASP A 423 -5.70 12.70 24.08
CA ASP A 423 -5.37 14.01 23.53
C ASP A 423 -5.01 15.02 24.64
N GLY A 424 -3.91 15.76 24.45
CA GLY A 424 -3.38 16.69 25.45
C GLY A 424 -2.63 16.03 26.63
N ALA A 425 -2.52 14.70 26.69
CA ALA A 425 -1.74 14.01 27.71
C ALA A 425 -0.27 13.82 27.30
N GLU A 426 0.61 13.69 28.30
CA GLU A 426 1.99 13.22 28.11
C GLU A 426 2.28 12.04 29.05
N GLY A 427 2.58 10.89 28.46
CA GLY A 427 2.93 9.66 29.15
C GLY A 427 4.42 9.38 29.10
N VAL A 428 5.05 9.19 30.26
CA VAL A 428 6.49 8.86 30.37
C VAL A 428 6.67 7.55 31.15
N MET A 429 7.15 6.51 30.46
CA MET A 429 7.51 5.24 31.10
C MET A 429 8.98 5.25 31.52
N SER A 430 9.22 5.60 32.79
CA SER A 430 10.56 5.77 33.36
C SER A 430 11.17 4.50 33.94
N ASN A 431 10.37 3.50 34.34
CA ASN A 431 10.81 2.19 34.82
C ASN A 431 9.66 1.18 34.89
N MET A 432 9.24 0.63 33.76
CA MET A 432 8.12 -0.33 33.71
C MET A 432 8.62 -1.77 33.47
N TRP A 433 8.12 -2.72 34.26
CA TRP A 433 8.30 -4.15 34.01
C TRP A 433 6.94 -4.85 33.97
N VAL A 434 6.60 -5.40 32.81
CA VAL A 434 5.36 -6.16 32.60
C VAL A 434 5.73 -7.61 32.33
N LYS A 435 5.11 -8.52 33.11
CA LYS A 435 5.16 -9.96 32.88
C LYS A 435 3.78 -10.55 33.10
N ASN A 436 3.17 -11.05 32.03
CA ASN A 436 1.82 -11.62 32.06
C ASN A 436 1.67 -12.73 31.00
N LYS A 437 0.48 -13.35 30.89
CA LYS A 437 0.24 -14.43 29.91
C LYS A 437 0.28 -13.97 28.45
N GLY A 438 0.22 -12.67 28.20
CA GLY A 438 0.30 -12.06 26.88
C GLY A 438 -0.79 -12.55 25.92
N TRP A 439 -0.48 -12.44 24.62
CA TRP A 439 -1.37 -12.89 23.56
C TRP A 439 -0.79 -14.13 22.87
N GLU A 440 -1.66 -14.91 22.26
CA GLU A 440 -1.30 -16.16 21.59
C GLU A 440 -1.98 -16.24 20.23
N ARG A 441 -1.21 -16.59 19.19
CA ARG A 441 -1.79 -16.99 17.91
C ARG A 441 -2.15 -18.47 17.95
N VAL A 442 -3.44 -18.75 17.81
CA VAL A 442 -3.98 -20.10 17.75
C VAL A 442 -4.39 -20.37 16.32
N ALA A 443 -3.89 -21.46 15.72
CA ALA A 443 -4.29 -21.86 14.38
C ALA A 443 -5.81 -22.09 14.33
N VAL A 444 -6.44 -21.66 13.24
CA VAL A 444 -7.87 -21.93 13.01
C VAL A 444 -8.05 -23.31 12.38
N THR A 445 -9.25 -23.88 12.54
CA THR A 445 -9.65 -25.13 11.87
C THR A 445 -10.28 -24.82 10.51
N ASP A 446 -10.50 -25.85 9.70
CA ASP A 446 -11.21 -25.72 8.41
C ASP A 446 -12.68 -25.30 8.55
N GLU A 447 -13.22 -25.29 9.78
CA GLU A 447 -14.58 -24.88 10.13
C GLU A 447 -14.69 -23.38 10.48
N GLU A 448 -13.60 -22.61 10.39
CA GLU A 448 -13.62 -21.18 10.72
C GLU A 448 -14.48 -20.37 9.73
N GLU A 449 -15.56 -19.80 10.26
CA GLU A 449 -16.54 -19.02 9.49
C GLU A 449 -16.12 -17.56 9.32
N ASP A 450 -15.24 -17.04 10.19
CA ASP A 450 -14.71 -15.68 10.03
C ASP A 450 -13.69 -15.65 8.89
N GLU A 451 -14.11 -15.10 7.75
CA GLU A 451 -13.26 -14.95 6.57
C GLU A 451 -11.92 -14.26 6.89
N ILE A 452 -11.88 -13.27 7.79
CA ILE A 452 -10.66 -12.54 8.15
C ILE A 452 -9.64 -13.49 8.81
N LEU A 453 -10.11 -14.42 9.63
CA LEU A 453 -9.30 -15.41 10.33
C LEU A 453 -8.90 -16.56 9.40
N SER A 454 -9.84 -17.05 8.58
CA SER A 454 -9.60 -18.08 7.57
C SER A 454 -8.56 -17.68 6.52
N LEU A 455 -8.53 -16.40 6.12
CA LEU A 455 -7.54 -15.85 5.20
C LEU A 455 -6.09 -15.90 5.73
N ARG A 456 -5.89 -15.87 7.05
CA ARG A 456 -4.56 -15.85 7.67
C ARG A 456 -4.19 -17.16 8.37
N GLY A 457 -5.16 -18.00 8.68
CA GLY A 457 -4.93 -19.31 9.29
C GLY A 457 -4.77 -19.30 10.80
N TYR A 458 -5.06 -18.19 11.46
CA TYR A 458 -4.97 -18.07 12.91
C TYR A 458 -5.87 -16.97 13.46
N LYS A 459 -6.22 -17.13 14.74
CA LYS A 459 -6.82 -16.09 15.58
C LYS A 459 -5.85 -15.64 16.66
N LEU A 460 -5.96 -14.37 17.06
CA LEU A 460 -5.16 -13.80 18.14
C LEU A 460 -5.96 -13.82 19.45
N VAL A 461 -5.60 -14.73 20.36
CA VAL A 461 -6.23 -14.88 21.67
C VAL A 461 -5.50 -13.99 22.68
N LYS A 462 -6.17 -12.93 23.16
CA LYS A 462 -5.65 -12.02 24.17
C LYS A 462 -5.85 -12.59 25.58
N LYS A 463 -4.91 -13.41 26.07
CA LYS A 463 -5.05 -14.10 27.39
C LYS A 463 -4.95 -13.13 28.57
N GLU A 464 -4.04 -12.17 28.50
CA GLU A 464 -3.85 -11.13 29.51
C GLU A 464 -3.19 -9.92 28.86
N THR A 465 -3.60 -8.71 29.25
CA THR A 465 -3.04 -7.44 28.80
C THR A 465 -2.90 -6.53 30.00
N GLU A 466 -1.73 -5.92 30.17
CA GLU A 466 -1.57 -4.79 31.08
C GLU A 466 -2.03 -3.52 30.35
N GLU A 467 -2.97 -2.78 30.93
CA GLU A 467 -3.55 -1.56 30.34
C GLU A 467 -3.03 -0.33 31.08
N VAL A 468 -2.46 0.62 30.34
CA VAL A 468 -1.99 1.91 30.87
C VAL A 468 -2.66 3.04 30.13
N VAL A 469 -3.33 3.93 30.88
CA VAL A 469 -3.99 5.12 30.31
C VAL A 469 -3.36 6.37 30.88
N TYR A 470 -2.80 7.20 30.00
CA TYR A 470 -2.35 8.56 30.35
C TYR A 470 -3.44 9.55 29.97
N LYS A 471 -3.87 10.34 30.95
CA LYS A 471 -4.91 11.37 30.81
C LYS A 471 -4.30 12.76 30.90
N PRO A 472 -4.95 13.79 30.34
CA PRO A 472 -4.55 15.17 30.55
C PRO A 472 -4.54 15.47 32.04
N GLN A 473 -3.57 16.25 32.50
CA GLN A 473 -3.65 16.82 33.84
C GLN A 473 -4.89 17.74 33.84
N ASN A 474 -5.90 17.43 34.66
CA ASN A 474 -7.04 18.32 34.85
C ASN A 474 -6.49 19.72 35.15
N CYS A 475 -6.65 20.65 34.21
CA CYS A 475 -6.54 22.06 34.55
C CYS A 475 -7.67 22.30 35.55
N SER A 476 -7.33 22.34 36.84
CA SER A 476 -8.19 22.89 37.87
C SER A 476 -8.59 24.28 37.38
N VAL A 477 -9.84 24.40 36.94
CA VAL A 477 -10.47 25.68 36.68
C VAL A 477 -10.48 26.42 38.02
N MET A 478 -9.62 27.43 38.15
CA MET A 478 -9.70 28.46 39.18
C MET A 478 -10.68 29.54 38.74
#